data_AF-A0A7J4RRX4-F1
#
_entry.id   AF-A0A7J4RRX4-F1
#
_cell.length_a   1.000
_cell.length_b   1.000
_cell.length_c   1.000
_cell.angle_alpha   90.00
_cell.angle_beta   90.00
_cell.angle_gamma   90.00
#
_symmetry.space_group_name_H-M   'P 1'
#
loop_
_entity.id
_entity.type
_entity.pdbx_description
1 polymer ?
#
loop_
_entity_poly.entity_id
_entity_poly.type
_entity_poly.pdbx_seq_one_letter_code
_entity_poly.pdbx_strand_id
1 'polypeptide(L)' 'MAWEYNKKKTSASNALQLIKDFKKINISGKSVDEALISHIKIHKGIIATIDYELKQRIKKSGGSVLSLANDRIVLES' A
#
# COMPACT_ATOMS: atom_id res chain seq x y z
N MET A 1 22.68 8.79 -10.33
CA MET A 1 21.42 8.55 -11.07
C MET A 1 21.21 7.09 -11.48
N ALA A 2 22.12 6.43 -12.22
CA ALA A 2 21.93 5.02 -12.63
C ALA A 2 21.89 4.01 -11.44
N TRP A 3 22.69 4.24 -10.40
CA TRP A 3 22.73 3.40 -9.19
C TRP A 3 21.38 3.36 -8.44
N GLU A 4 20.71 4.50 -8.24
CA GLU A 4 19.41 4.55 -7.55
C GLU A 4 18.31 3.83 -8.30
N TYR A 5 18.30 3.96 -9.64
CA TYR A 5 17.37 3.24 -10.51
C TYR A 5 17.54 1.72 -10.37
N ASN A 6 18.78 1.23 -10.41
CA ASN A 6 19.09 -0.19 -10.24
C ASN A 6 18.70 -0.71 -8.85
N LYS A 7 18.89 0.10 -7.80
CA LYS A 7 18.45 -0.23 -6.44
C LYS A 7 16.94 -0.37 -6.38
N LYS A 8 16.17 0.59 -6.90
CA LYS A 8 14.70 0.53 -6.93
C LYS A 8 14.19 -0.69 -7.69
N LYS A 9 14.76 -0.98 -8.86
CA LYS A 9 14.40 -2.16 -9.67
C LYS A 9 14.66 -3.48 -8.94
N THR A 10 15.79 -3.57 -8.25
CA THR A 10 16.16 -4.76 -7.46
C THR A 10 15.20 -4.94 -6.28
N SER A 11 14.94 -3.87 -5.52
CA SER A 11 13.98 -3.90 -4.41
C SER A 11 12.57 -4.33 -4.86
N ALA A 12 12.09 -3.80 -5.99
CA ALA A 12 10.79 -4.17 -6.54
C ALA A 12 10.74 -5.65 -6.96
N SER A 13 11.80 -6.16 -7.57
CA SER A 13 11.89 -7.57 -7.98
C SER A 13 11.90 -8.51 -6.77
N ASN A 14 12.68 -8.17 -5.74
CA ASN A 14 12.73 -8.93 -4.49
C ASN A 14 11.37 -8.93 -3.77
N ALA A 15 10.71 -7.77 -3.70
CA ALA A 15 9.37 -7.66 -3.12
C ALA A 15 8.36 -8.55 -3.87
N LEU A 16 8.38 -8.53 -5.22
CA LEU A 16 7.52 -9.38 -6.04
C LEU A 16 7.75 -10.87 -5.76
N GLN A 17 9.01 -11.29 -5.60
CA GLN A 17 9.36 -12.66 -5.25
C GLN A 17 8.85 -13.07 -3.86
N LEU A 18 8.93 -12.17 -2.88
CA LEU A 18 8.46 -12.42 -1.50
C LEU A 18 6.95 -12.61 -1.43
N ILE A 19 6.18 -11.83 -2.20
CA ILE A 19 4.71 -11.86 -2.16
C ILE A 19 4.07 -12.86 -3.12
N LYS A 20 4.87 -13.64 -3.87
CA LYS A 20 4.37 -14.47 -4.98
C LYS A 20 3.24 -15.43 -4.57
N ASP A 21 3.34 -15.97 -3.36
CA ASP A 21 2.43 -16.97 -2.77
C ASP A 21 1.38 -16.36 -1.83
N PHE A 22 1.34 -15.03 -1.71
CA PHE A 22 0.37 -14.36 -0.84
C PHE A 22 -1.03 -14.49 -1.42
N LYS A 23 -2.05 -14.54 -0.55
CA LYS A 23 -3.45 -14.47 -0.96
C LYS A 23 -3.68 -13.17 -1.73
N LYS A 24 -4.21 -13.28 -2.95
CA LYS A 24 -4.54 -12.14 -3.81
C LYS A 24 -6.04 -11.91 -3.77
N ILE A 25 -6.43 -10.64 -3.79
CA ILE A 25 -7.80 -10.21 -4.02
C ILE A 25 -7.84 -9.48 -5.35
N ASN A 26 -8.93 -9.67 -6.09
CA ASN A 26 -9.15 -8.91 -7.33
C ASN A 26 -9.87 -7.62 -6.97
N ILE A 27 -9.20 -6.49 -7.21
CA ILE A 27 -9.77 -5.15 -7.08
C ILE A 27 -9.58 -4.41 -8.41
N SER A 28 -10.57 -3.62 -8.80
CA SER A 28 -10.57 -2.86 -10.04
C SER A 28 -10.76 -1.37 -9.77
N GLY A 29 -10.23 -0.54 -10.66
CA GLY A 29 -10.31 0.92 -10.59
C GLY A 29 -9.48 1.54 -11.72
N LYS A 30 -9.64 2.84 -11.99
CA LYS A 30 -8.84 3.51 -13.04
C LYS A 30 -7.39 3.73 -12.59
N SER A 31 -7.16 3.72 -11.28
CA SER A 31 -5.85 3.79 -10.63
C SER A 31 -5.82 2.87 -9.41
N VAL A 32 -4.61 2.56 -8.92
CA VAL A 32 -4.42 1.77 -7.69
C VAL A 32 -5.07 2.47 -6.49
N ASP A 33 -4.84 3.78 -6.35
CA ASP A 33 -5.45 4.58 -5.28
C ASP A 33 -6.97 4.51 -5.30
N GLU A 34 -7.59 4.70 -6.47
CA GLU A 34 -9.06 4.64 -6.61
C GLU A 34 -9.59 3.24 -6.29
N ALA A 35 -8.90 2.19 -6.75
CA ALA A 35 -9.28 0.81 -6.46
C ALA A 35 -9.24 0.53 -4.95
N LEU A 36 -8.17 0.96 -4.26
CA LEU A 36 -8.01 0.79 -2.81
C LEU A 36 -9.07 1.57 -2.03
N ILE A 37 -9.33 2.83 -2.39
CA ILE A 37 -10.34 3.67 -1.74
C ILE A 37 -11.75 3.14 -1.97
N SER A 38 -12.05 2.62 -3.15
CA SER A 38 -13.36 2.04 -3.44
C SER A 38 -13.57 0.74 -2.66
N HIS A 39 -12.53 -0.10 -2.58
CA HIS A 39 -12.55 -1.33 -1.80
C HIS A 39 -12.78 -1.06 -0.30
N ILE A 40 -12.07 -0.10 0.29
CA ILE A 40 -12.16 0.19 1.73
C ILE A 40 -13.49 0.80 2.14
N LYS A 41 -14.12 1.60 1.26
CA LYS A 41 -15.44 2.20 1.53
C LYS A 41 -16.51 1.13 1.76
N ILE A 42 -16.43 0.02 1.02
CA ILE A 42 -17.41 -1.07 1.07
C ILE A 42 -17.04 -2.09 2.15
N HIS A 43 -15.80 -2.55 2.17
CA HIS A 43 -15.39 -3.72 2.98
C HIS A 43 -14.76 -3.36 4.32
N LYS A 44 -14.37 -2.09 4.52
CA LYS A 44 -13.51 -1.63 5.61
C LYS A 44 -12.20 -2.43 5.66
N GLY A 45 -11.37 -2.18 6.66
CA GLY A 45 -10.12 -2.92 6.87
C GLY A 45 -8.88 -2.03 7.01
N ILE A 46 -7.72 -2.63 6.74
CA ILE A 46 -6.41 -2.02 6.95
C ILE A 46 -5.65 -2.02 5.63
N ILE A 47 -5.10 -0.87 5.23
CA ILE A 47 -4.22 -0.76 4.06
C ILE A 47 -2.81 -0.41 4.55
N ALA A 48 -1.81 -1.15 4.09
CA ALA A 48 -0.41 -0.83 4.35
C ALA A 48 0.13 0.16 3.30
N THR A 49 0.53 1.36 3.70
CA THR A 49 1.16 2.35 2.81
C THR A 49 1.98 3.38 3.56
N ILE A 50 3.02 3.89 2.90
CA ILE A 50 3.83 5.04 3.36
C ILE A 50 3.47 6.34 2.63
N ASP A 51 2.61 6.28 1.61
CA ASP A 51 2.19 7.44 0.83
C ASP A 51 1.28 8.35 1.65
N TYR A 52 1.72 9.58 1.92
CA TYR A 52 1.03 10.52 2.78
C TYR A 52 -0.40 10.85 2.32
N GLU A 53 -0.60 11.13 1.03
CA GLU A 53 -1.91 11.53 0.52
C GLU A 53 -2.89 10.35 0.57
N LEU A 54 -2.41 9.16 0.19
CA LEU A 54 -3.20 7.94 0.26
C LEU A 54 -3.57 7.58 1.71
N LYS A 55 -2.65 7.75 2.68
CA LYS A 55 -2.96 7.58 4.11
C LYS A 55 -4.17 8.42 4.52
N GLN A 56 -4.17 9.70 4.17
CA GLN A 56 -5.26 10.61 4.52
C GLN A 56 -6.58 10.21 3.86
N ARG A 57 -6.54 9.79 2.58
CA ARG A 57 -7.73 9.35 1.83
C ARG A 57 -8.33 8.06 2.40
N ILE A 58 -7.50 7.12 2.86
CA ILE A 58 -7.94 5.88 3.49
C ILE A 58 -8.67 6.17 4.81
N LYS A 59 -8.06 6.98 5.70
CA LYS A 59 -8.64 7.36 6.99
C LYS A 59 -9.99 8.07 6.81
N LYS A 60 -10.06 9.04 5.89
CA LYS A 60 -11.31 9.74 5.55
C LYS A 60 -12.39 8.82 4.98
N SER A 61 -12.00 7.68 4.40
CA SER A 61 -12.92 6.66 3.87
C SER A 61 -13.34 5.62 4.93
N GLY A 62 -12.88 5.79 6.17
CA GLY A 62 -13.21 4.93 7.31
C GLY A 62 -12.43 3.63 7.36
N GLY A 63 -11.24 3.58 6.77
CA GLY A 63 -10.28 2.50 6.95
C GLY A 63 -9.12 2.88 7.88
N SER A 64 -8.36 1.90 8.32
CA SER A 64 -7.10 2.12 9.05
C SER A 64 -5.89 1.95 8.14
N VAL A 65 -4.77 2.52 8.55
CA VAL A 65 -3.51 2.50 7.80
C VAL A 65 -2.44 1.80 8.62
N LEU A 66 -1.77 0.83 8.02
CA LEU A 66 -0.49 0.33 8.52
C LEU A 66 0.64 1.11 7.83
N SER A 67 1.52 1.77 8.57
CA SER A 67 2.62 2.55 7.99
C SER A 67 3.96 2.24 8.65
N LEU A 68 5.05 2.77 8.09
CA LEU A 68 6.38 2.71 8.68
C LEU A 68 6.75 4.09 9.23
N ALA A 69 7.08 4.15 10.52
CA ALA A 69 7.52 5.37 11.20
C ALA A 69 8.59 5.01 12.25
N ASN A 70 9.71 5.75 12.26
CA ASN A 70 10.83 5.54 13.21
C ASN A 70 11.26 4.06 13.29
N ASP A 71 11.47 3.42 12.13
CA ASP A 71 11.84 2.00 12.00
C ASP A 71 10.86 1.02 12.66
N ARG A 72 9.60 1.42 12.84
CA ARG A 72 8.53 0.59 13.40
C ARG A 72 7.33 0.54 12.46
N ILE A 73 6.61 -0.57 12.51
CA ILE A 73 5.28 -0.71 11.93
C ILE A 73 4.29 -0.07 12.90
N VAL A 74 3.52 0.91 12.44
CA VAL A 74 2.50 1.60 13.25
C VAL A 74 1.12 1.47 12.61
N LEU A 75 0.09 1.32 13.45
CA LEU A 75 -1.31 1.35 13.03
C LEU A 75 -1.87 2.75 13.29
N GLU A 76 -2.36 3.39 12.25
CA GLU A 76 -2.97 4.71 12.31
C GLU A 76 -4.46 4.62 11.92
N SER A 77 -5.34 5.25 12.70
CA SER A 77 -6.77 5.42 12.37
C SER A 77 -7.07 6.85 11.93
#